data_AF-A0A2G6DBR8-F1
#
_entry.id   AF-A0A2G6DBR8-F1
#
_cell.length_a   1.000
_cell.length_b   1.000
_cell.length_c   1.000
_cell.angle_alpha   90.00
_cell.angle_beta   90.00
_cell.angle_gamma   90.00
#
_symmetry.space_group_name_H-M   'P 1'
#
loop_
_entity.id
_entity.type
_entity.pdbx_description
1 polymer ?
#
loop_
_entity_poly.entity_id
_entity_poly.type
_entity_poly.pdbx_seq_one_letter_code
_entity_poly.pdbx_strand_id
1 'polypeptide(L)'
;MPLILIFIFVFSNGFSDDFITHFEYGQMLYQNPRGIGCHECHGLKGKGKPIVTYKENGKTKKILAPEIYSLPKKRFFEALYDKKAKLMPKYFLTKDEVQSLYDYLRAVNVRAD
;
A
#
# COMPACT_ATOMS: atom_id res chain seq x y z
N MET A 1 -36.69 30.55 -40.09
CA MET A 1 -35.84 31.56 -39.40
C MET A 1 -36.66 32.18 -38.28
N PRO A 2 -36.21 32.21 -37.01
CA PRO A 2 -35.12 31.48 -36.36
C PRO A 2 -35.73 30.50 -35.30
N LEU A 3 -35.50 29.18 -35.34
CA LEU A 3 -34.30 28.45 -34.88
C LEU A 3 -33.57 29.18 -33.75
N ILE A 4 -33.32 28.48 -32.63
CA ILE A 4 -32.56 28.90 -31.43
C ILE A 4 -33.47 29.31 -30.27
N LEU A 5 -33.80 28.33 -29.44
CA LEU A 5 -33.74 28.41 -27.97
C LEU A 5 -33.80 26.99 -27.39
N ILE A 6 -32.92 26.13 -27.91
CA ILE A 6 -32.50 24.93 -27.20
C ILE A 6 -31.62 25.44 -26.05
N PHE A 7 -32.25 25.75 -24.91
CA PHE A 7 -31.57 26.06 -23.67
C PHE A 7 -31.01 24.74 -23.14
N ILE A 8 -29.88 24.31 -23.70
CA ILE A 8 -29.06 23.24 -23.12
C ILE A 8 -28.56 23.81 -21.80
N PHE A 9 -29.27 23.47 -20.73
CA PHE A 9 -28.73 23.54 -19.40
C PHE A 9 -27.65 22.46 -19.31
N VAL A 10 -26.45 22.78 -19.81
CA VAL A 10 -25.24 22.00 -19.53
C VAL A 10 -25.04 22.15 -18.03
N PHE A 11 -25.49 21.18 -17.24
CA PHE A 11 -24.98 20.99 -15.89
C PHE A 11 -23.48 20.70 -16.03
N SER A 12 -22.67 21.75 -15.97
CA SER A 12 -21.26 21.64 -15.68
C SER A 12 -21.15 21.13 -14.25
N ASN A 13 -21.18 19.80 -14.09
CA ASN A 13 -20.61 19.16 -12.92
C ASN A 13 -19.12 19.50 -12.98
N GLY A 14 -18.72 20.55 -12.27
CA GLY A 14 -17.32 20.79 -11.99
C GLY A 14 -16.82 19.59 -11.20
N PHE A 15 -16.09 18.69 -11.86
CA PHE A 15 -15.27 17.74 -11.15
C PHE A 15 -14.24 18.58 -10.39
N SER A 16 -14.35 18.65 -9.06
CA SER A 16 -13.19 19.03 -8.27
C SER A 16 -12.19 17.88 -8.41
N ASP A 17 -10.99 18.18 -8.90
CA ASP A 17 -9.87 17.26 -8.74
C ASP A 17 -9.52 17.23 -7.25
N ASP A 18 -10.20 16.37 -6.50
CA ASP A 18 -9.85 16.12 -5.11
C ASP A 18 -8.52 15.38 -5.11
N PHE A 19 -7.45 16.10 -4.76
CA PHE A 19 -6.13 15.51 -4.60
C PHE A 19 -6.19 14.39 -3.56
N ILE A 20 -5.58 13.25 -3.87
CA ILE A 20 -5.48 12.14 -2.92
C ILE A 20 -4.75 12.61 -1.64
N THR A 21 -5.31 12.25 -0.49
CA THR A 21 -4.67 12.56 0.79
C THR A 21 -3.42 11.71 0.99
N HIS A 22 -2.51 12.15 1.86
CA HIS A 22 -1.31 11.38 2.22
C HIS A 22 -1.67 9.98 2.76
N PHE A 23 -2.80 9.85 3.46
CA PHE A 23 -3.30 8.57 3.96
C PHE A 23 -3.77 7.67 2.81
N GLU A 24 -4.58 8.19 1.88
CA GLU A 24 -5.05 7.44 0.70
C GLU A 24 -3.90 7.05 -0.21
N TYR A 25 -2.91 7.93 -0.37
CA TYR A 25 -1.71 7.62 -1.14
C TYR A 25 -0.90 6.48 -0.49
N GLY A 26 -0.71 6.52 0.82
CA GLY A 26 -0.09 5.42 1.56
C GLY A 26 -0.88 4.11 1.46
N GLN A 27 -2.21 4.17 1.50
CA GLN A 27 -3.08 3.01 1.29
C GLN A 27 -2.91 2.43 -0.11
N MET A 28 -2.97 3.28 -1.13
CA MET A 28 -2.79 2.89 -2.52
C MET A 28 -1.43 2.25 -2.76
N LEU A 29 -0.35 2.84 -2.23
CA LEU A 29 0.99 2.24 -2.28
C LEU A 29 1.04 0.89 -1.55
N TYR A 30 0.35 0.74 -0.43
CA TYR A 30 0.35 -0.54 0.32
C TYR A 30 -0.34 -1.66 -0.46
N GLN A 31 -1.36 -1.30 -1.22
CA GLN A 31 -2.09 -2.21 -2.10
C GLN A 31 -1.36 -2.46 -3.41
N ASN A 32 -0.69 -1.44 -3.96
CA ASN A 32 -0.04 -1.49 -5.26
C ASN A 32 1.21 -0.59 -5.32
N PRO A 33 2.35 -1.03 -4.78
CA PRO A 33 3.59 -0.23 -4.70
C PRO A 33 4.41 -0.22 -6.01
N ARG A 34 3.87 -0.72 -7.14
CA ARG A 34 4.55 -1.14 -8.40
C ARG A 34 4.85 -2.65 -8.45
N GLY A 35 3.82 -3.49 -8.29
CA GLY A 35 3.94 -4.95 -8.38
C GLY A 35 3.07 -5.65 -7.35
N ILE A 36 3.61 -6.70 -6.71
CA ILE A 36 2.90 -7.41 -5.65
C ILE A 36 2.66 -6.48 -4.46
N GLY A 37 1.40 -6.28 -4.11
CA GLY A 37 0.99 -5.47 -2.96
C GLY A 37 1.61 -5.93 -1.65
N CYS A 38 2.01 -5.00 -0.80
CA CYS A 38 2.62 -5.30 0.50
C CYS A 38 1.69 -6.17 1.38
N HIS A 39 0.38 -5.93 1.30
CA HIS A 39 -0.66 -6.70 1.99
C HIS A 39 -0.72 -8.18 1.60
N GLU A 40 -0.24 -8.53 0.40
CA GLU A 40 -0.21 -9.93 -0.05
C GLU A 40 0.79 -10.78 0.72
N CYS A 41 1.79 -10.16 1.33
CA CYS A 41 2.74 -10.83 2.21
C CYS A 41 2.52 -10.46 3.68
N HIS A 42 2.28 -9.19 3.98
CA HIS A 42 2.24 -8.69 5.37
C HIS A 42 0.82 -8.58 5.95
N GLY A 43 -0.22 -8.98 5.20
CA GLY A 43 -1.62 -8.90 5.62
C GLY A 43 -2.18 -7.48 5.57
N LEU A 44 -3.50 -7.31 5.70
CA LEU A 44 -4.17 -6.01 5.46
C LEU A 44 -3.67 -4.86 6.35
N LYS A 45 -3.22 -5.17 7.56
CA LYS A 45 -2.72 -4.18 8.55
C LYS A 45 -1.24 -4.35 8.86
N GLY A 46 -0.49 -5.08 8.03
CA GLY A 46 0.94 -5.28 8.25
C GLY A 46 1.30 -6.18 9.43
N LYS A 47 0.41 -7.06 9.89
CA LYS A 47 0.66 -8.00 11.01
C LYS A 47 1.58 -9.17 10.66
N GLY A 48 1.89 -9.36 9.37
CA GLY A 48 2.56 -10.55 8.87
C GLY A 48 1.59 -11.72 8.66
N LYS A 49 1.90 -12.60 7.70
CA LYS A 49 1.20 -13.87 7.48
C LYS A 49 2.14 -14.90 6.82
N PRO A 50 1.79 -16.20 6.82
CA PRO A 50 2.51 -17.18 6.02
C PRO A 50 2.48 -16.82 4.52
N ILE A 51 3.65 -16.83 3.89
CA ILE A 51 3.81 -16.59 2.44
C ILE A 51 3.77 -17.91 1.68
N VAL A 52 4.51 -18.91 2.17
CA VAL A 52 4.56 -20.25 1.57
C VAL A 52 4.59 -21.31 2.66
N THR A 53 3.92 -22.43 2.40
CA THR A 53 4.00 -23.66 3.18
C THR A 53 4.48 -24.77 2.26
N TYR A 54 5.52 -25.50 2.66
CA TYR A 54 6.13 -26.56 1.85
C TYR A 54 6.57 -27.73 2.74
N LYS A 55 6.84 -28.89 2.14
CA LYS A 55 7.38 -30.06 2.84
C LYS A 55 8.84 -30.26 2.46
N GLU A 56 9.68 -30.52 3.45
CA GLU A 56 11.09 -30.88 3.27
C GLU A 56 11.42 -32.01 4.25
N ASN A 57 11.91 -33.14 3.74
CA ASN A 57 12.22 -34.34 4.53
C ASN A 57 11.05 -34.79 5.43
N GLY A 58 9.83 -34.80 4.88
CA GLY A 58 8.60 -35.18 5.60
C GLY A 58 8.10 -34.16 6.62
N LYS A 59 8.84 -33.06 6.88
CA LYS A 59 8.45 -32.01 7.82
C LYS A 59 7.81 -30.83 7.08
N THR A 60 6.67 -30.36 7.55
CA THR A 60 6.05 -29.13 7.05
C THR A 60 6.83 -27.91 7.55
N LYS A 61 7.25 -27.06 6.63
CA LYS A 61 7.91 -25.77 6.88
C LYS A 61 7.05 -24.63 6.36
N LYS A 62 7.18 -23.47 6.99
CA LYS A 62 6.50 -22.24 6.60
C LYS A 62 7.51 -21.10 6.51
N ILE A 63 7.36 -20.26 5.50
CA ILE A 63 8.03 -18.96 5.45
C ILE A 63 6.99 -17.91 5.83
N LEU A 64 7.31 -17.10 6.83
CA LEU A 64 6.43 -16.08 7.36
C LEU A 64 6.96 -14.70 6.98
N ALA A 65 6.07 -13.83 6.50
CA ALA A 65 6.35 -12.41 6.48
C ALA A 65 6.27 -11.86 7.91
N PRO A 66 7.20 -11.01 8.34
CA PRO A 66 7.15 -10.41 9.66
C PRO A 66 6.04 -9.35 9.76
N GLU A 67 5.71 -9.02 11.00
CA GLU A 67 4.97 -7.81 11.33
C GLU A 67 5.79 -6.55 10.98
N ILE A 68 5.15 -5.55 10.39
CA ILE A 68 5.81 -4.33 9.88
C ILE A 68 5.23 -3.02 10.41
N TYR A 69 4.04 -3.03 11.03
CA TYR A 69 3.40 -1.78 11.48
C TYR A 69 4.05 -1.20 12.74
N SER A 70 4.65 -2.02 13.61
CA SER A 70 5.37 -1.56 14.80
C SER A 70 6.84 -1.22 14.56
N LEU A 71 7.40 -1.55 13.39
CA LEU A 71 8.83 -1.41 13.11
C LEU A 71 9.30 0.05 13.26
N PRO A 72 10.45 0.31 13.91
CA PRO A 72 11.04 1.65 13.94
C PRO A 72 11.23 2.22 12.53
N LYS A 73 10.96 3.51 12.32
CA LYS A 73 11.06 4.20 11.02
C LYS A 73 12.30 3.84 10.22
N LYS A 74 13.47 3.90 10.87
CA LYS A 74 14.76 3.56 10.23
C LYS A 74 14.75 2.13 9.66
N ARG A 75 14.28 1.14 10.42
CA ARG A 75 14.20 -0.26 9.98
C ARG A 75 13.18 -0.46 8.87
N PHE A 76 12.05 0.25 8.92
CA PHE A 76 11.05 0.20 7.86
C PHE A 76 11.61 0.71 6.53
N PHE A 77 12.30 1.85 6.56
CA PHE A 77 12.96 2.42 5.38
C PHE A 77 14.08 1.51 4.87
N GLU A 78 14.94 1.02 5.76
CA GLU A 78 16.00 0.07 5.41
C GLU A 78 15.41 -1.16 4.71
N ALA A 79 14.34 -1.76 5.22
CA ALA A 79 13.74 -2.96 4.62
C ALA A 79 13.25 -2.77 3.17
N LEU A 80 12.75 -1.58 2.82
CA LEU A 80 12.29 -1.27 1.46
C LEU A 80 13.43 -0.98 0.48
N TYR A 81 14.61 -0.63 0.98
CA TYR A 81 15.80 -0.37 0.18
C TYR A 81 16.84 -1.50 0.22
N ASP A 82 16.77 -2.37 1.23
CA ASP A 82 17.73 -3.44 1.44
C ASP A 82 17.53 -4.56 0.41
N LYS A 83 18.65 -5.07 -0.11
CA LYS A 83 18.70 -6.18 -1.05
C LYS A 83 18.74 -7.55 -0.33
N LYS A 84 18.83 -7.57 1.01
CA LYS A 84 18.93 -8.82 1.80
C LYS A 84 17.64 -9.62 1.85
N ALA A 85 16.48 -8.97 1.74
CA ALA A 85 15.20 -9.68 1.74
C ALA A 85 15.01 -10.44 0.41
N LYS A 86 15.36 -11.73 0.40
CA LYS A 86 15.38 -12.55 -0.83
C LYS A 86 14.00 -12.74 -1.47
N LEU A 87 12.92 -12.65 -0.68
CA LEU A 87 11.54 -12.89 -1.15
C LEU A 87 10.74 -11.61 -1.33
N MET A 88 11.17 -10.50 -0.72
CA MET A 88 10.44 -9.24 -0.80
C MET A 88 10.78 -8.55 -2.15
N PRO A 89 9.79 -8.14 -2.94
CA PRO A 89 10.04 -7.41 -4.18
C PRO A 89 10.71 -6.06 -3.93
N LYS A 90 11.38 -5.54 -4.96
CA LYS A 90 11.88 -4.16 -4.98
C LYS A 90 10.86 -3.26 -5.67
N TYR A 91 10.53 -2.17 -4.99
CA TYR A 91 9.50 -1.25 -5.46
C TYR A 91 10.06 0.07 -6.01
N PHE A 92 11.34 0.38 -5.75
CA PHE A 92 11.99 1.62 -6.19
C PHE A 92 11.23 2.90 -5.80
N LEU A 93 10.67 2.90 -4.59
CA LEU A 93 9.91 4.02 -4.03
C LEU A 93 10.83 5.19 -3.66
N THR A 94 10.36 6.40 -3.89
CA THR A 94 10.94 7.62 -3.34
C THR A 94 10.82 7.65 -1.82
N LYS A 95 11.61 8.51 -1.17
CA LYS A 95 11.60 8.65 0.30
C LYS A 95 10.22 9.05 0.83
N ASP A 96 9.50 9.90 0.10
CA ASP A 96 8.19 10.42 0.51
C ASP A 96 7.07 9.37 0.32
N GLU A 97 7.20 8.51 -0.68
CA GLU A 97 6.31 7.34 -0.83
C GLU A 97 6.51 6.33 0.31
N VAL A 98 7.76 6.07 0.69
CA VAL A 98 8.05 5.22 1.86
C VAL A 98 7.52 5.85 3.14
N GLN A 99 7.60 7.18 3.25
CA GLN A 99 6.98 7.91 4.36
C GLN A 99 5.46 7.72 4.40
N SER A 100 4.79 7.87 3.25
CA SER A 100 3.35 7.68 3.10
C SER A 100 2.90 6.28 3.53
N LEU A 101 3.64 5.24 3.10
CA LEU A 101 3.42 3.86 3.51
C LEU A 101 3.57 3.64 5.02
N TYR A 102 4.63 4.20 5.61
CA TYR A 102 4.90 4.07 7.03
C TYR A 102 3.82 4.72 7.89
N ASP A 103 3.37 5.91 7.50
CA ASP A 103 2.34 6.65 8.23
C ASP A 103 0.97 5.99 8.07
N TYR A 104 0.63 5.52 6.87
CA TYR A 104 -0.58 4.73 6.62
C TYR A 104 -0.65 3.51 7.56
N LEU A 105 0.40 2.69 7.60
CA LEU A 105 0.41 1.47 8.42
C LEU A 105 0.25 1.75 9.92
N ARG A 106 0.75 2.88 10.43
CA ARG A 106 0.51 3.27 11.82
C ARG A 106 -0.91 3.76 12.02
N ALA A 107 -1.40 4.62 11.15
CA ALA A 107 -2.74 5.17 11.24
C ALA A 107 -3.82 4.06 11.22
N VAL A 108 -3.69 3.03 10.39
CA VAL A 108 -4.67 1.92 10.35
C VAL A 108 -4.64 0.99 11.58
N ASN A 109 -3.57 1.06 12.37
CA ASN A 109 -3.39 0.26 13.59
C ASN A 109 -3.60 1.07 14.88
N VAL A 110 -3.80 2.39 14.80
CA VAL A 110 -4.23 3.27 15.91
C VAL A 110 -5.76 3.49 15.91
N ARG A 111 -6.41 3.31 14.76
CA ARG A 111 -7.87 3.45 14.60
C ARG A 111 -8.62 2.12 14.79
N ALA A 112 -7.97 1.11 15.37
CA ALA A 112 -8.46 -0.27 15.43
C ALA A 112 -8.77 -0.74 16.86
N ASP A 113 -8.80 0.23 17.76
CA ASP A 113 -8.89 0.20 19.21
C ASP A 113 -9.89 1.29 19.61
#